data_AF-A0A937IC02-F1
#
_entry.id   AF-A0A937IC02-F1
#
_cell.length_a   1.000
_cell.length_b   1.000
_cell.length_c   1.000
_cell.angle_alpha   90.00
_cell.angle_beta   90.00
_cell.angle_gamma   90.00
#
_symmetry.space_group_name_H-M   'P 1'
#
loop_
_entity.id
_entity.type
_entity.pdbx_description
1 polymer ?
#
loop_
_entity_poly.entity_id
_entity_poly.type
_entity_poly.pdbx_seq_one_letter_code
_entity_poly.pdbx_strand_id
1 'polypeptide(L)' 'MTELNKQKIFWHSRRGMLELDLLLVPFATEVFENLSTEDQLLYRDLLAEEDQDLW' A
#
# COMPACT_ATOMS: atom_id res chain seq x y z
N MET A 1 -13.11 8.91 10.63
CA MET A 1 -13.06 9.03 9.16
C MET A 1 -11.60 8.83 8.78
N THR A 2 -11.22 7.62 8.38
CA THR A 2 -9.80 7.31 8.18
C THR A 2 -9.46 7.70 6.75
N GLU A 3 -8.79 8.84 6.59
CA GLU A 3 -8.37 9.37 5.29
C GLU A 3 -7.35 8.42 4.66
N LEU A 4 -7.78 7.59 3.71
CA LEU A 4 -6.92 6.70 2.94
C LEU A 4 -6.10 7.54 1.95
N ASN A 5 -4.86 7.86 2.34
CA ASN A 5 -3.99 8.68 1.54
C ASN A 5 -3.25 7.82 0.50
N LYS A 6 -3.71 7.88 -0.76
CA LYS A 6 -3.12 7.14 -1.90
C LYS A 6 -1.63 7.41 -2.07
N GLN A 7 -1.15 8.62 -1.81
CA GLN A 7 0.29 8.90 -1.87
C GLN A 7 1.04 8.08 -0.82
N LYS A 8 0.56 8.01 0.43
CA LYS A 8 1.21 7.19 1.46
C LYS A 8 1.28 5.73 1.05
N ILE A 9 0.16 5.17 0.59
CA ILE A 9 0.08 3.78 0.11
C ILE A 9 1.08 3.51 -1.03
N PHE A 10 1.17 4.43 -2.00
CA PHE A 10 2.12 4.35 -3.11
C PHE A 10 3.58 4.42 -2.63
N TRP A 11 3.90 5.30 -1.68
CA TRP A 11 5.24 5.39 -1.10
C TRP A 11 5.62 4.14 -0.30
N HIS A 12 4.71 3.60 0.52
CA HIS A 12 4.94 2.35 1.27
C HIS A 12 5.03 1.12 0.36
N SER A 13 4.45 1.17 -0.83
CA SER A 13 4.58 0.13 -1.87
C SER A 13 5.96 0.14 -2.56
N ARG A 14 6.74 1.21 -2.41
CA ARG A 14 8.09 1.35 -2.99
C ARG A 14 9.16 1.03 -1.96
N ARG A 15 9.63 -0.21 -1.95
CA ARG A 15 10.54 -0.72 -0.90
C ARG A 15 11.97 -0.97 -1.37
N GLY A 16 12.31 -0.58 -2.60
CA GLY A 16 13.65 -0.72 -3.16
C GLY A 16 13.98 -2.16 -3.60
N MET A 17 12.99 -3.05 -3.61
CA MET A 17 13.06 -4.37 -4.20
C MET A 17 12.26 -4.37 -5.51
N LEU A 18 12.94 -4.52 -6.64
CA LEU A 18 12.35 -4.33 -7.97
C LEU A 18 11.12 -5.22 -8.22
N GLU A 19 11.17 -6.48 -7.78
CA GLU A 19 10.08 -7.44 -7.98
C GLU A 19 8.83 -7.06 -7.20
N LEU A 20 8.99 -6.56 -5.98
CA LEU A 20 7.89 -6.06 -5.15
C LEU A 20 7.37 -4.73 -5.68
N ASP A 21 8.25 -3.83 -6.10
CA ASP A 21 7.85 -2.55 -6.69
C ASP A 21 7.05 -2.79 -7.98
N LEU A 22 7.44 -3.75 -8.82
CA LEU A 22 6.72 -4.11 -10.04
C LEU A 22 5.31 -4.69 -9.78
N LEU A 23 5.08 -5.29 -8.62
CA LEU A 23 3.77 -5.84 -8.24
C LEU A 23 2.92 -4.82 -7.47
N LEU A 24 3.49 -4.21 -6.43
CA LEU A 24 2.78 -3.37 -5.48
C LEU A 24 2.48 -1.97 -6.05
N VAL A 25 3.37 -1.41 -6.87
CA VAL A 25 3.15 -0.08 -7.48
C VAL A 25 1.93 -0.06 -8.40
N PRO A 26 1.82 -0.91 -9.44
CA PRO A 26 0.64 -0.93 -10.29
C PRO A 26 -0.62 -1.34 -9.52
N PHE A 27 -0.49 -2.24 -8.55
CA PHE A 27 -1.62 -2.61 -7.67
C PHE A 27 -2.14 -1.41 -6.87
N ALA A 28 -1.26 -0.63 -6.25
CA ALA A 28 -1.60 0.57 -5.48
C ALA A 28 -2.18 1.70 -6.34
N THR A 29 -1.85 1.77 -7.63
CA THR A 29 -2.36 2.83 -8.53
C THR A 29 -3.65 2.45 -9.25
N GLU A 30 -3.79 1.19 -9.70
CA GLU A 30 -4.88 0.78 -10.57
C GLU A 30 -5.91 -0.10 -9.84
N VAL A 31 -5.46 -0.96 -8.92
CA VAL A 31 -6.36 -1.90 -8.23
C VAL A 31 -6.91 -1.28 -6.96
N PHE A 32 -6.09 -0.60 -6.17
CA PHE A 32 -6.49 0.03 -4.90
C PHE A 32 -7.66 1.01 -5.05
N GLU A 33 -7.75 1.73 -6.17
CA GLU A 33 -8.88 2.64 -6.44
C GLU A 33 -10.19 1.90 -6.70
N ASN A 34 -10.11 0.68 -7.22
CA ASN A 34 -11.25 -0.18 -7.52
C ASN A 34 -11.63 -1.12 -6.37
N LEU A 35 -10.83 -1.16 -5.29
CA LEU A 35 -11.08 -1.96 -4.11
C LEU A 35 -12.18 -1.35 -3.24
N SER A 36 -12.88 -2.21 -2.49
CA SER A 36 -13.83 -1.76 -1.47
C SER A 36 -13.11 -1.03 -0.34
N THR A 37 -13.81 -0.19 0.42
CA THR A 37 -13.23 0.51 1.57
C THR A 37 -12.60 -0.46 2.57
N GLU A 38 -13.16 -1.65 2.75
CA GLU A 38 -12.64 -2.67 3.65
C GLU A 38 -11.31 -3.25 3.15
N ASP A 39 -11.22 -3.57 1.86
CA ASP A 39 -9.98 -4.07 1.23
C ASP A 39 -8.89 -3.00 1.21
N GLN A 40 -9.26 -1.72 1.01
CA GLN A 40 -8.32 -0.61 1.07
C GLN A 40 -7.74 -0.44 2.49
N LEU A 41 -8.55 -0.66 3.52
CA LEU A 41 -8.09 -0.64 4.91
C LEU A 41 -7.18 -1.83 5.21
N LEU A 42 -7.54 -3.04 4.75
CA LEU A 42 -6.69 -4.23 4.85
C LEU A 42 -5.33 -4.04 4.17
N TYR A 43 -5.32 -3.48 2.96
CA TYR A 43 -4.07 -3.19 2.23
C TYR A 43 -3.20 -2.16 2.97
N ARG A 44 -3.82 -1.12 3.54
CA ARG A 44 -3.11 -0.16 4.38
C ARG A 44 -2.49 -0.85 5.61
N ASP A 45 -3.26 -1.68 6.29
CA ASP A 45 -2.82 -2.33 7.54
C ASP A 45 -1.67 -3.31 7.26
N LEU A 46 -1.75 -4.06 6.15
CA LEU A 46 -0.66 -4.88 5.64
C LEU A 46 0.63 -4.07 5.44
N LEU A 47 0.53 -2.94 4.74
CA LEU A 47 1.68 -2.08 4.49
C LEU A 47 2.22 -1.41 5.77
N ALA A 48 1.36 -1.19 6.78
CA ALA A 48 1.74 -0.59 8.05
C ALA A 48 2.47 -1.57 8.99
N GLU A 49 2.13 -2.86 8.96
CA GLU A 49 2.82 -3.89 9.76
C GLU A 49 4.27 -4.10 9.31
N GLU A 50 4.52 -4.10 8.00
CA GLU A 50 5.87 -4.33 7.47
C GLU A 50 6.84 -3.16 7.67
N ASP A 51 6.34 -1.93 7.89
CA ASP A 51 7.17 -0.76 8.22
C ASP A 51 7.61 -0.77 9.71
N GLN A 52 6.95 -1.58 10.57
CA GLN A 52 7.21 -1.59 12.02
C GLN A 52 8.51 -2.30 12.43
N ASP A 53 9.30 -2.82 11.47
CA ASP A 53 10.53 -3.59 11.70
C ASP A 53 11.83 -2.82 11.35
N LEU A 54 11.84 -1.51 11.59
CA LEU A 54 13.07 -0.69 11.53
C LEU A 54 13.19 0.18 12.79
N TRP A 55 13.56 -0.46 13.90
CA TRP A 55 14.10 0.22 15.09
C TRP A 55 15.63 0.21 15.04
#